data_AF-A0AAN8JS20-F1
#
_entry.id   AF-A0AAN8JS20-F1
#
_cell.length_a   1.000
_cell.length_b   1.000
_cell.length_c   1.000
_cell.angle_alpha   90.00
_cell.angle_beta   90.00
_cell.angle_gamma   90.00
#
_symmetry.space_group_name_H-M   'P 1'
#
loop_
_entity.id
_entity.type
_entity.pdbx_description
1 polymer ?
#
loop_
_entity_poly.entity_id
_entity_poly.type
_entity_poly.pdbx_seq_one_letter_code
_entity_poly.pdbx_strand_id
1 'polypeptide(L)'
;MRPTKGAECPAGKPDLLYFTPQLFDTVDYKTEVAVEDLDSFSQFCKFYGPNGCLREFENVCTELLVQAGKEMPNDPEEALELYSWLKMRTD
;
A
#
# COMPACT_ATOMS: atom_id res chain seq x y z
N MET A 1 -3.15 -8.84 6.89
CA MET A 1 -4.44 -9.27 6.29
C MET A 1 -5.59 -8.62 7.05
N ARG A 2 -6.59 -8.08 6.34
CA ARG A 2 -7.78 -7.45 6.98
C ARG A 2 -8.77 -8.55 7.38
N PRO A 3 -9.25 -8.62 8.64
CA PRO A 3 -10.28 -9.58 9.03
C PRO A 3 -11.59 -9.29 8.29
N THR A 4 -12.16 -10.30 7.65
CA THR A 4 -13.48 -10.25 7.00
C THR A 4 -14.58 -10.22 8.06
N LYS A 5 -15.58 -9.34 7.89
CA LYS A 5 -16.67 -9.12 8.87
C LYS A 5 -17.83 -10.12 8.80
N GLY A 6 -17.75 -11.14 7.95
CA GLY A 6 -18.81 -12.13 7.76
C GLY A 6 -18.43 -13.49 8.34
N ALA A 7 -19.28 -14.06 9.21
CA ALA A 7 -19.12 -15.42 9.76
C ALA A 7 -19.08 -16.52 8.67
N GLU A 8 -19.63 -16.22 7.49
CA GLU A 8 -19.70 -17.10 6.32
C GLU A 8 -18.39 -17.16 5.50
N CYS A 9 -17.42 -16.26 5.78
CA CYS A 9 -16.20 -16.12 5.01
C CYS A 9 -14.97 -16.47 5.87
N PRO A 10 -14.59 -17.76 5.96
CA PRO A 10 -13.43 -18.17 6.75
C PRO A 10 -12.17 -17.49 6.21
N ALA A 11 -11.42 -16.88 7.15
CA ALA A 11 -10.13 -16.28 6.87
C ALA A 11 -9.20 -17.35 6.24
N GLY A 12 -8.64 -17.05 5.07
CA GLY A 12 -7.77 -17.96 4.31
C GLY A 12 -8.38 -18.53 3.02
N LYS A 13 -9.70 -18.42 2.79
CA LYS A 13 -10.29 -18.70 1.47
C LYS A 13 -9.76 -17.85 0.30
N PRO A 14 -9.33 -16.58 0.46
CA PRO A 14 -8.90 -15.77 -0.69
C PRO A 14 -7.71 -16.37 -1.43
N ASP A 15 -6.72 -16.87 -0.69
CA ASP A 15 -5.51 -17.44 -1.30
C ASP A 15 -5.84 -18.74 -2.03
N LEU A 16 -6.62 -19.64 -1.42
CA LEU A 16 -7.00 -20.89 -2.08
C LEU A 16 -7.90 -20.67 -3.31
N LEU A 17 -8.83 -19.71 -3.26
CA LEU A 17 -9.67 -19.35 -4.40
C LEU A 17 -8.85 -18.68 -5.52
N TYR A 18 -7.78 -17.97 -5.18
CA TYR A 18 -6.91 -17.32 -6.15
C TYR A 18 -5.88 -18.28 -6.74
N PHE A 19 -5.20 -19.08 -5.91
CA PHE A 19 -4.11 -19.96 -6.34
C PHE A 19 -4.59 -21.32 -6.86
N THR A 20 -5.75 -21.79 -6.41
CA THR A 20 -6.26 -23.13 -6.71
C THR A 20 -7.78 -23.13 -7.01
N PRO A 21 -8.25 -22.33 -7.99
CA PRO A 21 -9.67 -22.21 -8.30
C PRO A 21 -10.35 -23.54 -8.65
N GLN A 22 -9.58 -24.52 -9.16
CA GLN A 22 -10.07 -25.84 -9.51
C GLN A 22 -10.61 -26.64 -8.32
N LEU A 23 -10.19 -26.33 -7.08
CA LEU A 23 -10.70 -26.98 -5.87
C LEU A 23 -12.13 -26.55 -5.49
N PHE A 24 -12.62 -25.47 -6.10
CA PHE A 24 -13.91 -24.85 -5.79
C PHE A 24 -14.84 -24.78 -7.01
N ASP A 25 -14.52 -25.54 -8.07
CA ASP A 25 -15.24 -25.50 -9.34
C ASP A 25 -15.38 -24.07 -9.92
N THR A 26 -14.39 -23.22 -9.67
CA THR A 26 -14.35 -21.84 -10.19
C THR A 26 -13.41 -21.71 -11.39
N VAL A 27 -13.62 -20.65 -12.16
CA VAL A 27 -12.82 -20.35 -13.35
C VAL A 27 -11.57 -19.57 -12.96
N ASP A 28 -10.40 -19.98 -13.46
CA ASP A 28 -9.19 -19.19 -13.37
C ASP A 28 -9.23 -18.07 -14.41
N TYR A 29 -9.20 -16.82 -13.94
CA TYR A 29 -9.18 -15.63 -14.80
C TYR A 29 -7.76 -15.02 -14.92
N LYS A 30 -6.73 -15.70 -14.42
CA LYS A 30 -5.34 -15.26 -14.62
C LYS A 30 -5.01 -15.26 -16.11
N THR A 31 -4.32 -14.21 -16.53
CA THR A 31 -3.73 -14.10 -17.86
C THR A 31 -2.24 -14.34 -17.71
N GLU A 32 -1.69 -15.26 -18.50
CA GLU A 32 -0.24 -15.45 -18.57
C GLU A 32 0.40 -14.19 -19.16
N VAL A 33 1.45 -13.69 -18.51
CA VAL A 33 2.21 -12.52 -18.96
C VAL A 33 3.65 -12.99 -19.18
N ALA A 34 4.20 -12.69 -20.34
CA ALA A 34 5.60 -13.00 -20.64
C ALA A 34 6.52 -12.15 -19.77
N VAL A 35 7.67 -12.69 -19.35
CA VAL A 35 8.60 -11.95 -18.48
C VAL A 35 9.12 -10.70 -19.20
N GLU A 36 9.30 -10.79 -20.51
CA GLU A 36 9.70 -9.68 -21.39
C GLU A 36 8.66 -8.53 -21.40
N ASP A 37 7.38 -8.85 -21.21
CA ASP A 37 6.32 -7.85 -21.10
C ASP A 37 6.34 -7.15 -19.73
N LEU A 38 6.83 -7.81 -18.67
CA LEU A 38 6.98 -7.19 -17.34
C LEU A 38 8.04 -6.09 -17.34
N ASP A 39 9.14 -6.30 -18.04
CA ASP A 39 10.19 -5.28 -18.19
C ASP A 39 9.66 -4.04 -18.92
N SER A 40 8.84 -4.27 -19.95
CA SER A 40 8.14 -3.20 -20.67
C SER A 40 7.13 -2.49 -19.77
N PHE A 41 6.43 -3.21 -18.91
CA PHE A 41 5.42 -2.66 -17.99
C PHE A 41 6.01 -1.66 -16.99
N SER A 42 7.27 -1.86 -16.59
CA SER A 42 7.98 -0.91 -15.72
C SER A 42 8.06 0.50 -16.31
N GLN A 43 8.05 0.62 -17.64
CA GLN A 43 8.08 1.91 -18.34
C GLN A 43 6.72 2.63 -18.31
N PHE A 44 5.63 1.89 -18.09
CA PHE A 44 4.26 2.42 -18.05
C PHE A 44 3.74 2.59 -16.62
N CYS A 45 4.35 1.93 -15.64
CA CYS A 45 4.02 2.06 -14.23
C CYS A 45 4.72 3.23 -13.57
N LYS A 46 3.96 3.99 -12.77
CA LYS A 46 4.55 4.93 -11.81
C LYS A 46 5.01 4.16 -10.59
N PHE A 47 6.31 3.98 -10.44
CA PHE A 47 6.88 3.53 -9.18
C PHE A 47 6.94 4.71 -8.23
N TYR A 48 6.30 4.55 -7.07
CA TYR A 48 6.42 5.52 -6.01
C TYR A 48 7.77 5.38 -5.30
N GLY A 49 8.23 6.46 -4.69
CA GLY A 49 9.43 6.45 -3.85
C GLY A 49 9.27 5.54 -2.62
N PRO A 50 10.28 5.48 -1.74
CA PRO A 50 10.25 4.66 -0.53
C PRO A 50 9.04 4.93 0.37
N ASN A 51 8.53 6.17 0.33
CA ASN A 51 7.35 6.61 1.08
C ASN A 51 6.00 6.31 0.39
N GLY A 52 6.00 5.60 -0.75
CA GLY A 52 4.77 5.15 -1.41
C GLY A 52 3.90 6.25 -2.02
N CYS A 53 4.44 7.47 -2.17
CA CYS A 53 3.75 8.61 -2.77
C CYS A 53 4.56 9.23 -3.93
N LEU A 54 3.94 10.18 -4.62
CA LEU A 54 4.60 10.99 -5.65
C LEU A 54 5.71 11.83 -5.00
N ARG A 55 6.82 12.01 -5.73
CA ARG A 55 7.97 12.78 -5.24
C ARG A 55 7.61 14.23 -4.87
N GLU A 56 6.67 14.83 -5.60
CA GLU A 56 6.18 16.18 -5.29
C GLU A 56 5.50 16.22 -3.92
N PHE A 57 4.76 15.17 -3.56
CA PHE A 57 4.10 15.07 -2.27
C PHE A 57 5.11 14.84 -1.15
N GLU A 58 6.08 13.94 -1.39
CA GLU A 58 7.19 13.69 -0.47
C GLU A 58 7.95 14.98 -0.16
N ASN A 59 8.35 15.74 -1.19
CA ASN A 59 9.06 17.01 -1.02
C ASN A 59 8.29 17.99 -0.14
N VAL A 60 6.99 18.18 -0.40
CA VAL A 60 6.15 19.10 0.38
C VAL A 60 6.06 18.65 1.85
N CYS A 61 5.88 17.35 2.09
CA CYS A 61 5.86 16.81 3.45
C CYS A 61 7.21 16.99 4.17
N THR A 62 8.32 16.73 3.48
CA THR A 62 9.67 16.94 4.03
C THR A 62 9.92 18.40 4.38
N GLU A 63 9.53 19.34 3.51
CA GLU A 63 9.66 20.78 3.78
C GLU A 63 8.85 21.21 5.02
N LEU A 64 7.62 20.71 5.15
CA LEU A 64 6.77 20.98 6.32
C LEU A 64 7.38 20.45 7.63
N LEU A 65 7.99 19.26 7.58
CA LEU A 65 8.69 18.68 8.73
C LEU A 65 9.90 19.53 9.12
N VAL A 66 10.74 19.92 8.15
CA VAL A 66 11.92 20.77 8.37
C VAL A 66 11.51 22.12 8.96
N GLN A 67 10.46 22.76 8.42
CA GLN A 67 9.94 24.03 8.96
C GLN A 67 9.44 23.91 10.39
N ALA A 68 8.92 22.74 10.78
CA ALA A 68 8.44 22.46 12.13
C ALA A 68 9.54 21.98 13.10
N GLY A 69 10.78 21.81 12.62
CA GLY A 69 11.85 21.20 13.40
C GLY A 69 11.54 19.75 13.79
N LYS A 70 10.81 19.03 12.93
CA LYS A 70 10.41 17.63 13.12
C LYS A 70 11.13 16.73 12.14
N GLU A 71 11.29 15.47 12.52
CA GLU A 71 11.86 14.42 11.68
C GLU A 71 10.78 13.42 11.25
N MET A 72 11.11 12.60 10.26
CA MET A 72 10.23 11.51 9.84
C MET A 72 10.22 10.43 10.94
N PRO A 73 9.05 9.92 11.35
CA PRO A 73 8.94 8.97 12.44
C PRO A 73 9.56 7.61 12.04
N ASN A 74 10.28 6.99 12.96
CA ASN A 74 10.92 5.68 12.77
C ASN A 74 10.14 4.55 13.45
N ASP A 75 9.17 4.89 14.30
CA ASP A 75 8.30 3.95 14.98
C ASP A 75 6.83 4.42 15.00
N PRO A 76 5.88 3.51 15.35
CA PRO A 76 4.46 3.83 15.34
C PRO A 76 4.03 4.92 16.35
N GLU A 77 4.75 5.08 17.47
CA GLU A 77 4.41 6.06 18.49
C GLU A 77 4.80 7.47 18.02
N GLU A 78 6.03 7.64 17.51
CA GLU A 78 6.46 8.87 16.84
C GLU A 78 5.53 9.26 15.69
N ALA A 79 5.04 8.28 14.92
CA ALA A 79 4.11 8.52 13.83
C ALA A 79 2.75 9.05 14.33
N LEU A 80 2.26 8.52 15.46
CA LEU A 80 1.03 8.99 16.10
C LEU A 80 1.16 10.42 16.61
N GLU A 81 2.30 10.76 17.22
CA GLU A 81 2.60 12.11 17.70
C GLU A 81 2.66 13.11 16.56
N LEU A 82 3.38 12.78 15.48
CA LEU A 82 3.48 13.62 14.30
C LEU A 82 2.09 13.85 13.67
N TYR A 83 1.29 12.80 13.55
CA TYR A 83 -0.07 12.90 13.02
C TYR A 83 -0.97 13.79 13.89
N SER A 84 -0.90 13.63 15.21
CA SER A 84 -1.67 14.44 16.16
C SER A 84 -1.31 15.92 16.04
N TRP A 85 -0.01 16.23 15.91
CA TRP A 85 0.48 17.57 15.66
C TRP A 85 -0.02 18.15 14.33
N LEU A 86 0.07 17.38 13.23
CA LEU A 86 -0.44 17.80 11.91
C LEU A 86 -1.93 18.14 11.98
N LYS A 87 -2.72 17.30 12.65
CA LYS A 87 -4.16 17.50 12.81
C LYS A 87 -4.47 18.80 13.57
N MET A 88 -3.79 19.06 14.68
CA MET A 88 -3.96 20.28 15.47
C MET A 88 -3.57 21.56 14.71
N ARG A 89 -2.75 21.46 13.66
CA ARG A 89 -2.33 22.60 12.84
C ARG A 89 -3.34 23.00 11.76
N THR A 90 -4.34 22.16 11.53
CA THR A 90 -5.34 22.35 10.47
C THR A 90 -6.65 22.96 11.00
N ASP A 91 -6.74 23.17 12.31
CA ASP A 91 -7.78 23.93 13.02
C ASP A 91 -7.33 25.39 13.23
#